data_AF-A0A7I9ZHE2-F1
#
_entry.id   AF-A0A7I9ZHE2-F1
#
_cell.length_a   1.000
_cell.length_b   1.000
_cell.length_c   1.000
_cell.angle_alpha   90.00
_cell.angle_beta   90.00
_cell.angle_gamma   90.00
#
_symmetry.space_group_name_H-M   'P 1'
#
loop_
_entity.id
_entity.type
_entity.pdbx_description
1 polymer ?
#
loop_
_entity_poly.entity_id
_entity_poly.type
_entity_poly.pdbx_seq_one_letter_code
_entity_poly.pdbx_strand_id
1 'polypeptide(L)'
;MDLNIQVRYGESMAIDAGPPGQWLTAEQLREWASLMALVTLLPSRLDAQLSRDAGLNLFEYHVLVELAEAPGRKQAMSELALHARGSLSRLSHAVSRLEKAGWLHRHARGAGRRTQVQLTDAGMEKLEQSAPGHVGAARRFVVDTLTDAELAGLGHAARRIVAAIDPAVAGILDPNGDDTHGFVTQAENGHQGGLTSVSGVEDRS
;
A
#
# COMPACT_ATOMS: atom_id res chain seq x y z
N MET A 1 34.90 -16.26 -7.33
CA MET A 1 34.40 -15.62 -6.10
C MET A 1 34.99 -14.24 -6.11
N ASP A 2 34.16 -13.21 -6.25
CA ASP A 2 34.39 -11.88 -5.67
C ASP A 2 33.05 -11.15 -5.69
N LEU A 3 32.41 -11.11 -4.52
CA LEU A 3 31.36 -10.18 -4.18
C LEU A 3 32.03 -8.83 -3.93
N ASN A 4 31.63 -7.77 -4.62
CA ASN A 4 31.92 -6.42 -4.16
C ASN A 4 30.74 -5.48 -4.41
N ILE A 5 29.86 -5.41 -3.40
CA ILE A 5 28.88 -4.35 -3.24
C ILE A 5 29.65 -3.10 -2.83
N GLN A 6 29.85 -2.16 -3.76
CA GLN A 6 30.07 -0.77 -3.41
C GLN A 6 29.18 0.13 -4.27
N VAL A 7 28.02 0.45 -3.70
CA VAL A 7 27.18 1.56 -4.11
C VAL A 7 27.89 2.85 -3.69
N ARG A 8 28.51 3.55 -4.64
CA ARG A 8 28.76 4.99 -4.54
C ARG A 8 28.49 5.64 -5.90
N TYR A 9 27.55 6.57 -5.88
CA TYR A 9 27.21 7.45 -7.00
C TYR A 9 28.46 8.09 -7.60
N GLY A 10 28.58 8.01 -8.93
CA GLY A 10 29.40 8.91 -9.72
C GLY A 10 30.78 8.40 -10.14
N GLU A 11 30.86 7.32 -10.90
CA GLU A 11 31.73 7.25 -12.10
C GLU A 11 31.38 6.04 -12.96
N SER A 12 31.44 6.23 -14.27
CA SER A 12 31.01 5.31 -15.32
C SER A 12 31.56 3.89 -15.14
N MET A 13 30.67 2.90 -15.01
CA MET A 13 30.99 1.52 -15.29
C MET A 13 29.98 0.98 -16.30
N ALA A 14 30.47 0.70 -17.50
CA ALA A 14 29.76 -0.04 -18.52
C ALA A 14 29.35 -1.39 -17.92
N ILE A 15 28.05 -1.54 -17.64
CA ILE A 15 27.46 -2.83 -17.34
C ILE A 15 27.53 -3.62 -18.66
N ASP A 16 28.45 -4.58 -18.73
CA ASP A 16 28.49 -5.56 -19.81
C ASP A 16 27.17 -6.33 -19.80
N ALA A 17 26.39 -6.07 -20.83
CA ALA A 17 24.97 -6.32 -20.86
C ALA A 17 24.71 -7.81 -21.09
N GLY A 18 23.98 -8.45 -20.16
CA GLY A 18 23.08 -9.54 -20.53
C GLY A 18 22.21 -9.13 -21.74
N PRO A 19 21.58 -10.09 -22.44
CA PRO A 19 21.06 -9.88 -23.79
C PRO A 19 20.28 -8.56 -23.90
N PRO A 20 20.54 -7.74 -24.94
CA PRO A 20 20.04 -6.37 -25.03
C PRO A 20 18.51 -6.35 -24.83
N GLY A 21 18.06 -5.67 -23.77
CA GLY A 21 16.65 -5.55 -23.38
C GLY A 21 16.24 -6.13 -22.02
N GLN A 22 17.15 -6.76 -21.26
CA GLN A 22 16.82 -7.35 -19.95
C GLN A 22 17.19 -6.52 -18.70
N TRP A 23 17.97 -5.44 -18.86
CA TRP A 23 18.44 -4.63 -17.72
C TRP A 23 17.66 -3.32 -17.59
N LEU A 24 17.52 -2.84 -16.35
CA LEU A 24 16.90 -1.55 -16.07
C LEU A 24 17.77 -0.42 -16.62
N THR A 25 17.13 0.57 -17.25
CA THR A 25 17.79 1.84 -17.56
C THR A 25 18.22 2.56 -16.27
N ALA A 26 19.14 3.52 -16.37
CA ALA A 26 19.57 4.30 -15.20
C ALA A 26 18.40 4.99 -14.49
N GLU A 27 17.41 5.46 -15.26
CA GLU A 27 16.16 6.01 -14.76
C GLU A 27 15.32 4.95 -14.04
N GLN A 28 15.06 3.81 -14.67
CA GLN A 28 14.31 2.73 -14.05
C GLN A 28 14.98 2.22 -12.77
N LEU A 29 16.31 2.17 -12.72
CA LEU A 29 17.06 1.78 -11.53
C LEU A 29 16.89 2.78 -10.38
N ARG A 30 16.87 4.08 -10.66
CA ARG A 30 16.63 5.13 -9.67
C ARG A 30 15.22 5.02 -9.07
N GLU A 31 14.21 4.80 -9.91
CA GLU A 31 12.83 4.64 -9.44
C GLU A 31 12.65 3.32 -8.67
N TRP A 32 13.26 2.23 -9.15
CA TRP A 32 13.30 0.95 -8.46
C TRP A 32 13.93 1.05 -7.07
N ALA A 33 15.08 1.72 -6.95
CA ALA A 33 15.75 1.95 -5.68
C ALA A 33 14.88 2.75 -4.70
N SER A 34 14.16 3.76 -5.20
CA SER A 34 13.24 4.58 -4.41
C SER A 34 12.05 3.76 -3.88
N LEU A 35 11.45 2.92 -4.73
CA LEU A 35 10.39 2.00 -4.33
C LEU A 35 10.88 1.02 -3.24
N MET A 36 12.05 0.40 -3.44
CA MET A 36 12.62 -0.53 -2.47
C MET A 36 12.92 0.13 -1.12
N ALA A 37 13.41 1.37 -1.13
CA ALA A 37 13.59 2.14 0.09
C ALA A 37 12.25 2.41 0.80
N LEU A 38 11.21 2.80 0.06
CA LEU A 38 9.88 3.06 0.61
C LEU A 38 9.28 1.82 1.28
N VAL A 39 9.22 0.68 0.58
CA VAL A 39 8.60 -0.56 1.09
C VAL A 39 9.40 -1.19 2.24
N THR A 40 10.66 -0.79 2.42
CA THR A 40 11.48 -1.22 3.55
C THR A 40 11.31 -0.29 4.75
N LEU A 41 11.37 1.02 4.54
CA LEU A 41 11.42 2.01 5.61
C LEU A 41 10.03 2.33 6.18
N LEU A 42 9.03 2.53 5.34
CA LEU A 42 7.71 2.98 5.79
C LEU A 42 7.06 1.99 6.78
N PRO A 43 6.99 0.67 6.51
CA PRO A 43 6.42 -0.28 7.46
C PRO A 43 7.16 -0.26 8.80
N SER A 44 8.49 -0.19 8.78
CA SER A 44 9.31 -0.13 10.00
C SER A 44 9.02 1.14 10.82
N ARG A 45 8.82 2.30 10.18
CA ARG A 45 8.51 3.56 10.87
C ARG A 45 7.11 3.55 11.49
N LEU A 46 6.12 3.02 10.77
CA LEU A 46 4.76 2.86 11.28
C LEU A 46 4.70 1.84 12.43
N ASP A 47 5.43 0.73 12.31
CA ASP A 47 5.55 -0.28 13.36
C ASP A 47 6.18 0.30 14.63
N ALA A 48 7.29 1.05 14.47
CA ALA A 48 7.94 1.70 15.60
C ALA A 48 7.04 2.75 16.28
N GLN A 49 6.18 3.44 15.53
CA GLN A 49 5.20 4.36 16.10
C GLN A 49 4.15 3.60 16.93
N LEU A 50 3.50 2.59 16.35
CA LEU A 50 2.50 1.78 17.06
C LEU A 50 3.08 1.08 18.28
N SER A 51 4.33 0.62 18.21
CA SER A 51 5.00 -0.05 19.30
C SER A 51 5.17 0.88 20.50
N ARG A 52 5.65 2.11 20.26
CA ARG A 52 5.86 3.11 21.31
C ARG A 52 4.56 3.62 21.91
N ASP A 53 3.58 3.93 21.06
CA ASP A 53 2.41 4.70 21.50
C ASP A 53 1.25 3.80 21.91
N ALA A 54 1.19 2.57 21.38
CA ALA A 54 0.08 1.65 21.58
C ALA A 54 0.49 0.26 22.09
N GLY A 55 1.78 -0.10 22.13
CA GLY A 55 2.19 -1.47 22.48
C GLY A 55 1.70 -2.52 21.47
N LEU A 56 1.44 -2.08 20.24
CA LEU A 56 1.03 -2.89 19.09
C LEU A 56 2.14 -2.88 18.05
N ASN A 57 2.31 -3.96 17.29
CA ASN A 57 3.00 -3.88 16.02
C ASN A 57 2.01 -3.57 14.89
N LEU A 58 2.51 -3.23 13.70
CA LEU A 58 1.69 -2.83 12.55
C LEU A 58 0.71 -3.92 12.13
N PHE A 59 1.15 -5.19 12.18
CA PHE A 59 0.32 -6.33 11.81
C PHE A 59 -0.83 -6.55 12.81
N GLU A 60 -0.58 -6.40 14.10
CA GLU A 60 -1.61 -6.54 15.12
C GLU A 60 -2.62 -5.42 15.09
N TYR A 61 -2.17 -4.18 14.86
CA TYR A 61 -3.08 -3.06 14.63
C TYR A 61 -4.00 -3.36 13.43
N HIS A 62 -3.45 -3.84 12.33
CA HIS A 62 -4.24 -4.27 11.17
C HIS A 62 -5.24 -5.38 11.51
N VAL A 63 -4.87 -6.38 12.31
CA VAL A 63 -5.81 -7.42 12.76
C VAL A 63 -7.00 -6.82 13.53
N LEU A 64 -6.77 -5.81 14.37
CA LEU A 64 -7.86 -5.14 15.08
C LEU A 64 -8.76 -4.34 14.13
N VAL A 65 -8.19 -3.64 13.15
CA VAL A 65 -8.94 -2.90 12.11
C VAL A 65 -9.85 -3.85 11.31
N GLU A 66 -9.28 -4.92 10.77
CA GLU A 66 -10.03 -5.90 9.96
C GLU A 66 -11.18 -6.54 10.77
N LEU A 67 -10.95 -6.83 12.05
CA LEU A 67 -12.02 -7.33 12.92
C LEU A 67 -13.05 -6.26 13.27
N ALA A 68 -12.67 -4.99 13.41
CA ALA A 68 -13.61 -3.92 13.73
C ALA A 68 -14.58 -3.66 12.56
N GLU A 69 -14.11 -3.79 11.32
CA GLU A 69 -14.91 -3.61 10.11
C GLU A 69 -15.74 -4.86 9.75
N ALA A 70 -15.33 -6.04 10.20
CA ALA A 70 -16.04 -7.29 9.93
C ALA A 70 -17.45 -7.32 10.58
N PRO A 71 -18.47 -7.91 9.91
CA PRO A 71 -19.80 -8.08 10.48
C PRO A 71 -19.78 -8.79 11.83
N GLY A 72 -20.40 -8.16 12.84
CA GLY A 72 -20.42 -8.68 14.22
C GLY A 72 -19.05 -8.71 14.89
N ARG A 73 -18.06 -8.00 14.33
CA ARG A 73 -16.66 -7.94 14.72
C ARG A 73 -15.95 -9.29 14.75
N LYS A 74 -16.34 -10.18 13.83
CA LYS A 74 -15.97 -11.59 13.80
C LYS A 74 -15.47 -11.98 12.44
N GLN A 75 -14.36 -12.72 12.40
CA GLN A 75 -13.86 -13.27 11.15
C GLN A 75 -13.26 -14.67 11.35
N ALA A 76 -13.31 -15.52 10.33
CA ALA A 76 -12.60 -16.78 10.34
C ALA A 76 -11.09 -16.55 10.27
N MET A 77 -10.29 -17.38 10.94
CA MET A 77 -8.83 -17.25 10.95
C MET A 77 -8.19 -17.17 9.55
N SER A 78 -8.69 -17.96 8.58
CA SER A 78 -8.17 -17.96 7.22
C SER A 78 -8.45 -16.65 6.47
N GLU A 79 -9.67 -16.13 6.60
CA GLU A 79 -10.09 -14.87 5.99
C GLU A 79 -9.36 -13.70 6.64
N LEU A 80 -9.25 -13.70 7.98
CA LEU A 80 -8.50 -12.69 8.73
C LEU A 80 -7.01 -12.68 8.37
N ALA A 81 -6.41 -13.84 8.08
CA ALA A 81 -5.00 -13.90 7.67
C ALA A 81 -4.81 -13.24 6.30
N LEU A 82 -5.71 -13.54 5.36
CA LEU A 82 -5.70 -12.94 4.02
C LEU A 82 -5.89 -11.41 4.10
N HIS A 83 -6.91 -10.96 4.82
CA HIS A 83 -7.25 -9.55 5.00
C HIS A 83 -6.13 -8.75 5.69
N ALA A 84 -5.56 -9.29 6.76
CA ALA A 84 -4.42 -8.70 7.46
C ALA A 84 -3.08 -8.86 6.69
N ARG A 85 -3.09 -9.43 5.48
CA ARG A 85 -1.92 -9.62 4.60
C ARG A 85 -0.81 -10.42 5.28
N GLY A 86 -1.18 -11.49 5.99
CA GLY A 86 -0.27 -12.33 6.76
C GLY A 86 -0.49 -13.82 6.56
N SER A 87 0.53 -14.60 6.91
CA SER A 87 0.38 -16.06 6.98
C SER A 87 -0.50 -16.47 8.16
N LEU A 88 -1.16 -17.63 8.06
CA LEU A 88 -1.97 -18.18 9.15
C LEU A 88 -1.16 -18.41 10.45
N SER A 89 0.13 -18.76 10.30
CA SER A 89 1.05 -18.91 11.43
C SER A 89 1.30 -17.57 12.12
N ARG A 90 1.62 -16.52 11.35
CA ARG A 90 1.81 -15.16 11.87
C ARG A 90 0.54 -14.67 12.58
N LEU A 91 -0.62 -14.88 11.97
CA LEU A 91 -1.91 -14.55 12.58
C LEU A 91 -2.13 -15.30 13.89
N SER A 92 -1.86 -16.60 13.95
CA SER A 92 -2.06 -17.41 15.16
C SER A 92 -1.23 -16.91 16.34
N HIS A 93 0.00 -16.45 16.09
CA HIS A 93 0.84 -15.82 17.10
C HIS A 93 0.28 -14.48 17.56
N ALA A 94 -0.10 -13.61 16.62
CA ALA A 94 -0.70 -12.31 16.92
C ALA A 94 -1.99 -12.46 17.75
N VAL A 95 -2.92 -13.31 17.30
CA VAL A 95 -4.17 -13.64 18.02
C VAL A 95 -3.87 -14.12 19.43
N SER A 96 -2.89 -15.00 19.62
CA SER A 96 -2.55 -15.47 20.96
C SER A 96 -2.04 -14.35 21.89
N ARG A 97 -1.32 -13.36 21.35
CA ARG A 97 -0.86 -12.20 22.15
C ARG A 97 -2.01 -11.25 22.46
N LEU A 98 -2.83 -10.93 21.46
CA LEU A 98 -3.96 -10.01 21.59
C LEU A 98 -5.08 -10.59 22.48
N GLU A 99 -5.28 -11.91 22.44
CA GLU A 99 -6.18 -12.64 23.34
C GLU A 99 -5.72 -12.57 24.79
N LYS A 100 -4.42 -12.76 25.05
CA LYS A 100 -3.83 -12.58 26.39
C LYS A 100 -3.98 -11.15 26.91
N ALA A 101 -3.99 -10.16 26.02
CA ALA A 101 -4.23 -8.76 26.35
C ALA A 101 -5.73 -8.43 26.53
N GLY A 102 -6.64 -9.36 26.25
CA GLY A 102 -8.08 -9.18 26.38
C GLY A 102 -8.75 -8.39 25.25
N TRP A 103 -8.03 -8.11 24.15
CA TRP A 103 -8.53 -7.30 23.04
C TRP A 103 -9.31 -8.10 21.99
N LEU A 104 -9.18 -9.42 22.00
CA LEU A 104 -9.97 -10.32 21.17
C LEU A 104 -10.12 -11.67 21.88
N HIS A 105 -10.98 -12.54 21.35
CA HIS A 105 -11.07 -13.92 21.80
C HIS A 105 -11.37 -14.87 20.65
N ARG A 106 -10.93 -16.12 20.80
CA ARG A 106 -11.29 -17.22 19.90
C ARG A 106 -12.62 -17.84 20.29
N HIS A 107 -13.45 -18.10 19.29
CA HIS A 107 -14.73 -18.80 19.45
C HIS A 107 -14.84 -19.95 18.46
N ALA A 108 -15.32 -21.11 18.93
CA ALA A 108 -15.57 -22.26 18.07
C ALA A 108 -16.87 -22.06 17.28
N ARG A 109 -16.84 -22.20 15.96
CA ARG A 109 -18.05 -22.04 15.14
C ARG A 109 -18.85 -23.35 15.05
N GLY A 110 -19.85 -23.51 15.92
CA GLY A 110 -20.81 -24.63 15.87
C GLY A 110 -20.14 -26.01 16.02
N ALA A 111 -20.74 -27.05 15.43
CA ALA A 111 -20.22 -28.43 15.47
C ALA A 111 -18.95 -28.66 14.60
N GLY A 112 -18.39 -27.61 14.00
CA GLY A 112 -17.20 -27.68 13.15
C GLY A 112 -15.94 -27.15 13.83
N ARG A 113 -14.77 -27.58 13.35
CA ARG A 113 -13.42 -27.18 13.84
C ARG A 113 -12.97 -25.78 13.40
N ARG A 114 -13.81 -24.97 12.75
CA ARG A 114 -13.36 -23.65 12.23
C ARG A 114 -13.38 -22.63 13.38
N THR A 115 -12.19 -22.19 13.77
CA THR A 115 -12.01 -21.15 14.80
C THR A 115 -12.27 -19.78 14.19
N GLN A 116 -13.16 -19.01 14.83
CA GLN A 116 -13.35 -17.60 14.56
C GLN A 116 -12.66 -16.77 15.63
N VAL A 117 -12.31 -15.55 15.26
CA VAL A 117 -11.78 -14.54 16.17
C VAL A 117 -12.80 -13.42 16.25
N GLN A 118 -13.06 -12.93 17.45
CA GLN A 118 -13.94 -11.81 17.71
C GLN A 118 -13.20 -10.69 18.44
N LEU A 119 -13.35 -9.45 18.00
CA LEU A 119 -12.90 -8.27 18.73
C LEU A 119 -13.77 -8.05 19.98
N THR A 120 -13.14 -7.81 21.13
CA THR A 120 -13.86 -7.42 22.36
C THR A 120 -14.12 -5.92 22.37
N ASP A 121 -14.96 -5.46 23.30
CA ASP A 121 -15.16 -4.02 23.50
C ASP A 121 -13.87 -3.33 23.97
N ALA A 122 -13.07 -3.97 24.83
CA ALA A 122 -11.74 -3.48 25.20
C ALA A 122 -10.77 -3.42 24.00
N GLY A 123 -10.91 -4.34 23.04
CA GLY A 123 -10.17 -4.29 21.79
C GLY A 123 -10.59 -3.14 20.88
N MET A 124 -11.89 -2.85 20.82
CA MET A 124 -12.41 -1.68 20.11
C MET A 124 -11.89 -0.39 20.72
N GLU A 125 -11.98 -0.26 22.05
CA GLU A 125 -11.46 0.91 22.77
C GLU A 125 -9.95 1.07 22.53
N LYS A 126 -9.20 -0.04 22.55
CA LYS A 126 -7.77 -0.02 22.24
C LYS A 126 -7.50 0.48 20.83
N LEU A 127 -8.30 0.07 19.85
CA LEU A 127 -8.18 0.53 18.46
C LEU A 127 -8.46 2.01 18.35
N GLU A 128 -9.55 2.50 18.95
CA GLU A 128 -9.94 3.92 18.96
C GLU A 128 -8.85 4.81 19.59
N GLN A 129 -8.24 4.36 20.69
CA GLN A 129 -7.12 5.06 21.33
C GLN A 129 -5.86 5.09 20.45
N SER A 130 -5.64 4.04 19.64
CA SER A 130 -4.43 3.90 18.82
C SER A 130 -4.53 4.61 17.47
N ALA A 131 -5.75 4.73 16.92
CA ALA A 131 -5.99 5.22 15.56
C ALA A 131 -5.51 6.65 15.31
N PRO A 132 -5.72 7.65 16.19
CA PRO A 132 -5.26 9.02 15.94
C PRO A 132 -3.74 9.11 15.76
N GLY A 133 -2.96 8.38 16.57
CA GLY A 133 -1.51 8.32 16.45
C GLY A 133 -1.07 7.67 15.14
N HIS A 134 -1.72 6.57 14.76
CA HIS A 134 -1.43 5.88 13.50
C HIS A 134 -1.76 6.73 12.28
N VAL A 135 -2.93 7.36 12.25
CA VAL A 135 -3.35 8.28 11.17
C VAL A 135 -2.41 9.48 11.11
N GLY A 136 -2.02 10.06 12.25
CA GLY A 136 -1.03 11.13 12.30
C GLY A 136 0.31 10.74 11.67
N ALA A 137 0.78 9.52 11.93
CA ALA A 137 2.00 8.99 11.32
C ALA A 137 1.85 8.78 9.80
N ALA A 138 0.74 8.19 9.35
CA ALA A 138 0.46 8.00 7.94
C ALA A 138 0.38 9.34 7.19
N ARG A 139 -0.26 10.34 7.82
CA ARG A 139 -0.32 11.71 7.29
C ARG A 139 1.06 12.33 7.17
N ARG A 140 1.83 12.32 8.25
CA ARG A 140 3.19 12.88 8.29
C ARG A 140 4.15 12.24 7.29
N PHE A 141 4.07 10.93 7.10
CA PHE A 141 5.03 10.23 6.24
C PHE A 141 4.62 10.17 4.77
N VAL A 142 3.32 10.21 4.48
CA VAL A 142 2.80 9.97 3.13
C VAL A 142 1.81 11.05 2.71
N VAL A 143 0.65 11.16 3.38
CA VAL A 143 -0.49 11.94 2.85
C VAL A 143 -0.14 13.42 2.71
N ASP A 144 0.48 14.03 3.73
CA ASP A 144 0.80 15.47 3.71
C ASP A 144 2.10 15.79 2.96
N THR A 145 2.84 14.77 2.53
CA THR A 145 4.07 14.93 1.72
C THR A 145 3.76 15.02 0.23
N LEU A 146 2.57 14.57 -0.17
CA LEU A 146 2.15 14.45 -1.57
C LEU A 146 1.01 15.42 -1.86
N THR A 147 0.96 15.92 -3.09
CA THR A 147 -0.25 16.53 -3.63
C THR A 147 -1.35 15.47 -3.80
N ASP A 148 -2.61 15.89 -3.89
CA ASP A 148 -3.74 14.98 -4.11
C ASP A 148 -3.56 14.12 -5.38
N ALA A 149 -3.02 14.71 -6.44
CA ALA A 149 -2.75 14.02 -7.71
C ALA A 149 -1.63 12.96 -7.57
N GLU A 150 -0.56 13.28 -6.86
CA GLU A 150 0.54 12.33 -6.59
C GLU A 150 0.07 11.18 -5.69
N LEU A 151 -0.71 11.48 -4.65
CA LEU A 151 -1.28 10.46 -3.77
C LEU A 151 -2.22 9.52 -4.53
N ALA A 152 -3.08 10.07 -5.39
CA ALA A 152 -3.95 9.28 -6.25
C ALA A 152 -3.15 8.41 -7.22
N GLY A 153 -2.11 8.97 -7.86
CA GLY A 153 -1.21 8.24 -8.76
C GLY A 153 -0.45 7.11 -8.06
N LEU A 154 0.06 7.37 -6.86
CA LEU A 154 0.72 6.36 -6.03
C LEU A 154 -0.26 5.23 -5.66
N GLY A 155 -1.48 5.57 -5.24
CA GLY A 155 -2.52 4.59 -4.92
C GLY A 155 -2.87 3.70 -6.11
N HIS A 156 -3.06 4.29 -7.30
CA HIS A 156 -3.32 3.56 -8.53
C HIS A 156 -2.17 2.61 -8.89
N ALA A 157 -0.92 3.10 -8.87
CA ALA A 157 0.25 2.28 -9.17
C ALA A 157 0.41 1.12 -8.17
N ALA A 158 0.23 1.39 -6.87
CA ALA A 158 0.32 0.37 -5.82
C ALA A 158 -0.72 -0.74 -6.02
N ARG A 159 -1.98 -0.40 -6.32
CA ARG A 159 -3.03 -1.40 -6.56
C ARG A 159 -2.75 -2.26 -7.79
N ARG A 160 -2.25 -1.67 -8.88
CA ARG A 160 -1.80 -2.44 -10.06
C ARG A 160 -0.66 -3.40 -9.75
N ILE A 161 0.32 -2.97 -8.96
CA ILE A 161 1.44 -3.82 -8.53
C ILE A 161 0.94 -4.97 -7.64
N VAL A 162 0.07 -4.67 -6.67
CA VAL A 162 -0.54 -5.69 -5.80
C VAL A 162 -1.31 -6.71 -6.63
N ALA A 163 -2.11 -6.29 -7.60
CA ALA A 163 -2.83 -7.21 -8.50
C ALA A 163 -1.91 -8.16 -9.28
N ALA A 164 -0.70 -7.72 -9.62
CA ALA A 164 0.29 -8.55 -10.29
C ALA A 164 0.99 -9.56 -9.34
N ILE A 165 1.08 -9.26 -8.05
CA ILE A 165 1.80 -10.07 -7.04
C ILE A 165 0.85 -11.03 -6.32
N ASP A 166 -0.32 -10.53 -5.89
CA ASP A 166 -1.30 -11.25 -5.10
C ASP A 166 -2.73 -10.81 -5.50
N PRO A 167 -3.34 -11.47 -6.50
CA PRO A 167 -4.69 -11.15 -6.96
C PRO A 167 -5.77 -11.26 -5.87
N ALA A 168 -5.57 -12.12 -4.87
CA ALA A 168 -6.54 -12.26 -3.77
C ALA A 168 -6.53 -11.02 -2.87
N VAL A 169 -5.37 -10.43 -2.60
CA VAL A 169 -5.26 -9.16 -1.86
C VAL A 169 -5.77 -7.99 -2.69
N ALA A 170 -5.56 -7.99 -4.00
CA ALA A 170 -6.07 -6.93 -4.87
C ALA A 170 -7.61 -6.80 -4.83
N GLY A 171 -8.33 -7.93 -4.84
CA GLY A 171 -9.78 -7.93 -4.71
C GLY A 171 -10.31 -7.40 -3.38
N ILE A 172 -9.46 -7.30 -2.34
CA ILE A 172 -9.81 -6.68 -1.06
C ILE A 172 -9.61 -5.17 -1.12
N LEU A 173 -8.57 -4.69 -1.80
CA LEU A 173 -8.25 -3.26 -1.90
C LEU A 173 -9.17 -2.50 -2.86
N ASP A 174 -9.68 -3.17 -3.89
CA ASP A 174 -10.66 -2.62 -4.84
C ASP A 174 -11.78 -3.65 -5.06
N PRO A 175 -12.75 -3.74 -4.14
CA PRO A 175 -13.84 -4.72 -4.24
C PRO A 175 -14.81 -4.43 -5.39
N ASN A 176 -14.80 -3.22 -5.96
CA ASN A 176 -15.71 -2.80 -7.04
C ASN A 176 -15.05 -2.81 -8.43
N GLY A 177 -13.72 -2.86 -8.53
CA GLY A 177 -12.99 -2.85 -9.80
C GLY A 177 -12.99 -1.48 -10.49
N ASP A 178 -13.26 -0.41 -9.75
CA ASP A 178 -13.48 0.93 -10.32
C ASP A 178 -12.19 1.50 -10.94
N ASP A 179 -11.02 0.95 -10.60
CA ASP A 179 -9.71 1.38 -11.12
C ASP A 179 -9.40 0.90 -12.55
N THR A 180 -10.27 0.10 -13.16
CA THR A 180 -10.07 -0.36 -14.55
C THR A 180 -10.19 0.79 -15.57
N HIS A 181 -10.72 1.95 -15.16
CA HIS A 181 -10.76 3.16 -15.99
C HIS A 181 -9.47 3.96 -15.78
N GLY A 182 -8.50 3.69 -16.67
CA GLY A 182 -7.15 4.24 -16.62
C GLY A 182 -7.09 5.74 -16.36
N PHE A 183 -6.07 6.13 -15.59
CA PHE A 183 -5.65 7.50 -15.35
C PHE A 183 -5.33 8.18 -16.70
N VAL A 184 -6.30 8.87 -17.30
CA VAL A 184 -6.04 9.77 -18.43
C VAL A 184 -5.45 11.04 -17.84
N THR A 185 -4.12 11.15 -17.88
CA THR A 185 -3.43 12.40 -17.59
C THR A 185 -3.86 13.44 -18.63
N GLN A 186 -4.82 14.29 -18.29
CA GLN A 186 -5.16 15.45 -19.10
C GLN A 186 -4.17 16.58 -18.77
N ALA A 187 -2.96 16.46 -19.30
CA ALA A 187 -1.97 17.54 -19.28
C ALA A 187 -1.36 17.64 -20.67
N GLU A 188 -2.09 18.29 -21.59
CA GLU A 188 -1.59 19.02 -22.77
C GLU A 188 -2.79 19.50 -23.59
N ASN A 189 -3.38 20.62 -23.20
CA ASN A 189 -4.18 21.46 -24.09
C ASN A 189 -4.23 22.88 -23.49
N GLY A 190 -3.14 23.60 -23.69
CA GLY A 190 -2.98 24.93 -23.12
C GLY A 190 -1.92 25.79 -23.79
N HIS A 191 -1.61 25.57 -25.09
CA HIS A 191 -0.93 26.61 -25.87
C HIS A 191 -1.04 26.36 -27.38
N GLN A 192 -2.09 26.91 -28.00
CA GLN A 192 -1.99 27.50 -29.35
C GLN A 192 -3.17 28.45 -29.55
N GLY A 193 -3.00 29.66 -29.02
CA GLY A 193 -3.79 30.81 -29.43
C GLY A 193 -3.34 31.28 -30.81
N GLY A 194 -4.30 31.29 -31.75
CA GLY A 194 -4.48 32.39 -32.69
C GLY A 194 -3.46 32.57 -33.81
N LEU A 195 -3.71 31.90 -34.94
CA LEU A 195 -3.47 32.48 -36.27
C LEU A 195 -4.71 32.20 -37.13
N THR A 196 -5.67 33.11 -37.03
CA THR A 196 -6.80 33.21 -37.96
C THR A 196 -6.27 33.63 -39.33
N SER A 197 -6.20 32.67 -40.26
CA SER A 197 -6.25 32.94 -41.69
C SER A 197 -7.62 33.51 -42.05
N VAL A 198 -7.66 34.75 -42.54
CA VAL A 198 -8.79 35.26 -43.33
C VAL A 198 -8.40 35.14 -44.78
N SER A 199 -9.16 34.32 -45.51
CA SER A 199 -9.11 34.18 -46.96
C SER A 199 -10.07 35.19 -47.60
N GLY A 200 -9.62 35.83 -48.69
CA GLY A 200 -10.51 36.01 -49.86
C GLY A 200 -10.76 37.42 -50.38
N VAL A 201 -10.35 37.60 -51.65
CA VAL A 201 -11.13 38.17 -52.78
C VAL A 201 -10.92 39.64 -53.19
N GLU A 202 -10.24 39.78 -54.35
CA GLU A 202 -10.45 40.68 -55.52
C GLU A 202 -10.59 42.21 -55.34
N ASP A 203 -9.79 43.00 -56.07
CA ASP A 203 -10.26 43.72 -57.29
C ASP A 203 -9.10 44.40 -58.06
N ARG A 204 -9.38 44.66 -59.34
CA ARG A 204 -8.59 45.09 -60.50
C ARG A 204 -7.82 46.41 -60.39
N SER A 205 -6.62 46.46 -61.00
CA SER A 205 -6.26 47.28 -62.19
C SER A 205 -4.76 47.20 -62.46
#